data_AF-W1XNK3-F1
#
_entry.id   AF-W1XNK3-F1
#
_cell.length_a   1.000
_cell.length_b   1.000
_cell.length_c   1.000
_cell.angle_alpha   90.00
_cell.angle_beta   90.00
_cell.angle_gamma   90.00
#
_symmetry.space_group_name_H-M   'P 1'
#
loop_
_entity.id
_entity.type
_entity.pdbx_description
1 polymer ?
#
loop_
_entity_poly.entity_id
_entity_poly.type
_entity_poly.pdbx_seq_one_letter_code
_entity_poly.pdbx_strand_id
1 'polypeptide(L)'
;DVSLKAGQTFTFTTDKSVIGNSEMVAVTYEGFTTDLSVGNTVLVDDGLIGMEVTAIEGNKVICKVLNNGDLGENKGVNLPGVSIALPALAEKDKQDLIFGCEQGVDFVAASFIRKRSDVIEIREHL
;
A
#
# COMPACT_ATOMS: atom_id res chain seq x y z
N ASP A 1 -5.29 -13.79 11.72
CA ASP A 1 -4.33 -14.24 10.70
C ASP A 1 -4.93 -15.33 9.84
N VAL A 2 -4.59 -15.35 8.57
CA VAL A 2 -5.08 -16.33 7.59
C VAL A 2 -3.92 -16.93 6.81
N SER A 3 -3.85 -18.26 6.77
CA SER A 3 -2.80 -18.97 6.04
C SER A 3 -3.09 -19.03 4.55
N LEU A 4 -2.17 -18.49 3.75
CA LEU A 4 -2.21 -18.51 2.29
C LEU A 4 -1.29 -19.61 1.74
N LYS A 5 -1.72 -20.26 0.67
CA LYS A 5 -0.98 -21.32 -0.01
C LYS A 5 -0.53 -20.89 -1.41
N ALA A 6 0.69 -21.29 -1.77
CA ALA A 6 1.21 -21.09 -3.11
C ALA A 6 0.28 -21.69 -4.17
N GLY A 7 0.06 -20.93 -5.24
CA GLY A 7 -0.84 -21.27 -6.34
C GLY A 7 -2.31 -20.92 -6.13
N GLN A 8 -2.73 -20.56 -4.90
CA GLN A 8 -4.12 -20.15 -4.68
C GLN A 8 -4.42 -18.79 -5.31
N THR A 9 -5.68 -18.59 -5.68
CA THR A 9 -6.19 -17.28 -6.08
C THR A 9 -6.51 -16.45 -4.84
N PHE A 10 -6.13 -15.18 -4.84
CA PHE A 10 -6.39 -14.25 -3.75
C PHE A 10 -6.74 -12.87 -4.31
N THR A 11 -7.72 -12.20 -3.71
CA THR A 11 -8.27 -10.95 -4.26
C THR A 11 -8.04 -9.77 -3.31
N PHE A 12 -7.54 -8.68 -3.84
CA PHE A 12 -7.54 -7.39 -3.17
C PHE A 12 -8.72 -6.56 -3.67
N THR A 13 -9.45 -5.89 -2.79
CA THR A 13 -10.54 -4.97 -3.14
C THR A 13 -10.30 -3.59 -2.57
N THR A 14 -10.66 -2.53 -3.29
CA THR A 14 -10.66 -1.16 -2.72
C THR A 14 -11.91 -0.85 -1.88
N ASP A 15 -12.88 -1.78 -1.83
CA ASP A 15 -14.04 -1.66 -0.93
C ASP A 15 -13.63 -1.92 0.53
N LYS A 16 -13.48 -0.85 1.30
CA LYS A 16 -13.09 -0.85 2.72
C LYS A 16 -14.14 -1.45 3.66
N SER A 17 -15.37 -1.69 3.19
CA SER A 17 -16.40 -2.36 4.00
C SER A 17 -16.20 -3.89 4.09
N VAL A 18 -15.35 -4.45 3.23
CA VAL A 18 -15.07 -5.88 3.18
C VAL A 18 -14.20 -6.32 4.35
N ILE A 19 -14.73 -7.24 5.17
CA ILE A 19 -13.98 -7.95 6.20
C ILE A 19 -13.18 -9.07 5.53
N GLY A 20 -11.85 -9.02 5.71
CA GLY A 20 -10.92 -9.93 5.06
C GLY A 20 -11.04 -11.39 5.50
N ASN A 21 -10.69 -12.31 4.58
CA ASN A 21 -10.62 -13.75 4.82
C ASN A 21 -9.51 -14.40 3.96
N SER A 22 -9.52 -15.73 3.79
CA SER A 22 -8.50 -16.49 3.03
C SER A 22 -8.52 -16.27 1.52
N GLU A 23 -9.53 -15.60 0.99
CA GLU A 23 -9.76 -15.43 -0.44
C GLU A 23 -9.74 -13.95 -0.85
N MET A 24 -10.10 -13.04 0.05
CA MET A 24 -10.21 -11.63 -0.25
C MET A 24 -9.90 -10.73 0.96
N VAL A 25 -9.23 -9.60 0.72
CA VAL A 25 -9.01 -8.53 1.72
C VAL A 25 -9.18 -7.15 1.09
N ALA A 26 -9.52 -6.16 1.93
CA ALA A 26 -9.56 -4.76 1.54
C ALA A 26 -8.15 -4.14 1.56
N VAL A 27 -7.90 -3.21 0.63
CA VAL A 27 -6.73 -2.33 0.63
C VAL A 27 -7.17 -0.89 0.86
N THR A 28 -6.34 -0.11 1.55
CA THR A 28 -6.66 1.29 1.87
C THR A 28 -6.39 2.25 0.72
N TYR A 29 -5.55 1.84 -0.24
CA TYR A 29 -5.16 2.65 -1.39
C TYR A 29 -6.21 2.56 -2.51
N GLU A 30 -6.91 3.66 -2.77
CA GLU A 30 -7.96 3.74 -3.79
C GLU A 30 -7.42 3.56 -5.22
N GLY A 31 -6.18 3.98 -5.47
CA GLY A 31 -5.53 3.83 -6.79
C GLY A 31 -4.99 2.43 -7.07
N PHE A 32 -5.23 1.45 -6.19
CA PHE A 32 -4.63 0.11 -6.31
C PHE A 32 -5.02 -0.60 -7.61
N THR A 33 -6.28 -0.47 -8.04
CA THR A 33 -6.77 -1.09 -9.29
C THR A 33 -6.37 -0.33 -10.54
N THR A 34 -6.10 0.98 -10.44
CA THR A 34 -5.73 1.83 -11.57
C THR A 34 -4.24 1.79 -11.87
N ASP A 35 -3.41 1.65 -10.84
CA ASP A 35 -1.97 1.72 -10.96
C ASP A 35 -1.35 0.36 -11.28
N LEU A 36 -2.06 -0.74 -10.98
CA LEU A 36 -1.64 -2.09 -11.29
C LEU A 36 -2.02 -2.54 -12.69
N SER A 37 -1.26 -3.49 -13.21
CA SER A 37 -1.49 -4.20 -14.46
C SER A 37 -1.24 -5.70 -14.28
N VAL A 38 -1.85 -6.51 -15.14
CA VAL A 38 -1.60 -7.96 -15.19
C VAL A 38 -0.09 -8.22 -15.36
N GLY A 39 0.44 -9.16 -14.57
CA GLY A 39 1.86 -9.49 -14.47
C GLY A 39 2.64 -8.64 -13.46
N ASN A 40 2.04 -7.62 -12.83
CA ASN A 40 2.70 -6.91 -11.74
C ASN A 40 2.82 -7.81 -10.50
N THR A 41 3.86 -7.56 -9.71
CA THR A 41 4.09 -8.23 -8.44
C THR A 41 3.51 -7.39 -7.30
N VAL A 42 2.75 -8.04 -6.42
CA VAL A 42 2.25 -7.48 -5.16
C VAL A 42 2.99 -8.18 -4.03
N LEU A 43 3.70 -7.40 -3.22
CA LEU A 43 4.43 -7.89 -2.04
C LEU A 43 3.68 -7.46 -0.79
N VAL A 44 3.41 -8.39 0.12
CA VAL A 44 2.68 -8.12 1.36
C VAL A 44 3.54 -8.51 2.56
N ASP A 45 3.41 -7.74 3.65
CA ASP A 45 4.13 -7.94 4.91
C ASP A 45 5.65 -7.91 4.71
N ASP A 46 6.17 -6.76 4.30
CA ASP A 46 7.59 -6.53 3.98
C ASP A 46 8.17 -7.51 2.94
N GLY A 47 7.30 -8.06 2.08
CA GLY A 47 7.67 -9.00 1.03
C GLY A 47 7.78 -10.44 1.48
N LEU A 48 7.30 -10.79 2.67
CA LEU A 48 7.17 -12.18 3.11
C LEU A 48 6.21 -12.97 2.22
N ILE A 49 5.18 -12.32 1.66
CA ILE A 49 4.24 -12.95 0.74
C ILE A 49 4.33 -12.23 -0.61
N GLY A 50 4.68 -12.98 -1.65
CA GLY A 50 4.65 -12.55 -3.04
C GLY A 50 3.40 -13.03 -3.75
N MET A 51 2.79 -12.15 -4.53
CA MET A 51 1.66 -12.47 -5.39
C MET A 51 1.84 -11.85 -6.77
N GLU A 52 1.30 -12.49 -7.81
CA GLU A 52 1.32 -11.98 -9.18
C GLU A 52 -0.10 -11.62 -9.60
N VAL A 53 -0.30 -10.42 -10.14
CA VAL A 53 -1.61 -9.97 -10.64
C VAL A 53 -1.98 -10.77 -11.89
N THR A 54 -3.10 -11.48 -11.84
CA THR A 54 -3.62 -12.27 -12.97
C THR A 54 -4.78 -11.59 -13.68
N ALA A 55 -5.55 -10.76 -12.97
CA ALA A 55 -6.67 -10.00 -13.56
C ALA A 55 -7.02 -8.77 -12.71
N ILE A 56 -7.66 -7.79 -13.34
CA ILE A 56 -8.20 -6.59 -12.68
C ILE A 56 -9.64 -6.41 -13.16
N GLU A 57 -10.59 -6.37 -12.22
CA GLU A 57 -12.02 -6.35 -12.47
C GLU A 57 -12.70 -5.29 -11.59
N GLY A 58 -12.93 -4.10 -12.17
CA GLY A 58 -13.56 -2.99 -11.44
C GLY A 58 -12.74 -2.56 -10.23
N ASN A 59 -13.25 -2.81 -9.03
CA ASN A 59 -12.58 -2.50 -7.76
C ASN A 59 -11.74 -3.67 -7.20
N LYS A 60 -11.55 -4.74 -7.98
CA LYS A 60 -10.84 -5.95 -7.55
C LYS A 60 -9.56 -6.18 -8.35
N VAL A 61 -8.50 -6.57 -7.65
CA VAL A 61 -7.26 -7.08 -8.24
C VAL A 61 -7.12 -8.54 -7.83
N ILE A 62 -7.15 -9.42 -8.81
CA ILE A 62 -7.07 -10.86 -8.61
C ILE A 62 -5.61 -11.26 -8.82
N CYS A 63 -5.05 -11.92 -7.82
CA CYS A 63 -3.67 -12.35 -7.81
C CYS A 63 -3.55 -13.86 -7.61
N LYS A 64 -2.43 -14.42 -8.08
CA LYS A 64 -1.97 -15.76 -7.73
C LYS A 64 -0.90 -15.64 -6.66
N VAL A 65 -1.08 -16.34 -5.55
CA VAL A 65 -0.09 -16.40 -4.46
C VAL A 65 1.12 -17.22 -4.92
N LEU A 66 2.33 -16.70 -4.74
CA LEU A 66 3.57 -17.32 -5.23
C LEU A 66 4.27 -18.19 -4.18
N ASN A 67 4.05 -17.92 -2.89
CA ASN A 67 4.61 -18.67 -1.77
C ASN A 67 3.63 -18.83 -0.61
N ASN A 68 3.84 -19.83 0.23
CA ASN A 68 3.06 -19.99 1.45
C ASN A 68 3.40 -18.87 2.45
N GLY A 69 2.42 -18.42 3.23
CA GLY A 69 2.63 -17.45 4.31
C GLY A 69 1.34 -17.11 5.05
N ASP A 70 1.47 -16.55 6.24
CA ASP A 70 0.33 -16.12 7.05
C ASP A 70 0.09 -14.62 6.88
N LEU A 71 -1.11 -14.25 6.46
CA LEU A 71 -1.51 -12.86 6.32
C LEU A 71 -2.21 -12.38 7.59
N GLY A 72 -1.56 -11.45 8.29
CA GLY A 72 -2.15 -10.73 9.42
C GLY A 72 -2.95 -9.49 9.01
N GLU A 73 -3.37 -8.71 9.98
CA GLU A 73 -4.12 -7.46 9.76
C GLU A 73 -3.19 -6.26 9.54
N ASN A 74 -3.70 -5.24 8.82
CA ASN A 74 -3.02 -3.95 8.59
C ASN A 74 -1.58 -4.07 8.09
N LYS A 75 -1.31 -5.09 7.26
CA LYS A 75 0.02 -5.34 6.69
C LYS A 75 0.33 -4.36 5.57
N GLY A 76 1.60 -3.97 5.49
CA GLY A 76 2.11 -3.14 4.40
C GLY A 76 2.06 -3.88 3.05
N VAL A 77 1.83 -3.11 1.98
CA VAL A 77 1.86 -3.60 0.61
C VAL A 77 2.89 -2.80 -0.18
N ASN A 78 3.75 -3.52 -0.91
CA ASN A 78 4.78 -2.94 -1.76
C ASN A 78 4.55 -3.40 -3.21
N LEU A 79 4.64 -2.44 -4.14
CA LEU A 79 4.35 -2.66 -5.56
C LEU A 79 5.60 -2.34 -6.41
N PRO A 80 6.56 -3.26 -6.51
CA PRO A 80 7.80 -3.02 -7.27
C PRO A 80 7.50 -2.79 -8.75
N GLY A 81 8.14 -1.76 -9.32
CA GLY A 81 7.97 -1.40 -10.73
C GLY A 81 6.66 -0.68 -11.06
N VAL A 82 5.84 -0.36 -10.05
CA VAL A 82 4.56 0.34 -10.21
C VAL A 82 4.71 1.79 -9.75
N SER A 83 4.29 2.72 -10.61
CA SER A 83 4.29 4.15 -10.27
C SER A 83 3.03 4.49 -9.48
N ILE A 84 3.15 4.53 -8.15
CA ILE A 84 2.04 4.83 -7.25
C ILE A 84 1.77 6.34 -7.23
N ALA A 85 0.54 6.73 -7.56
CA ALA A 85 0.08 8.12 -7.50
C ALA A 85 -0.43 8.51 -6.10
N LEU A 86 0.43 8.41 -5.09
CA LEU A 86 0.16 8.94 -3.74
C LEU A 86 0.75 10.35 -3.58
N PRO A 87 0.05 11.28 -2.90
CA PRO A 87 0.62 12.56 -2.53
C PRO A 87 1.83 12.38 -1.61
N ALA A 88 2.73 13.36 -1.59
CA ALA A 88 3.90 13.34 -0.72
C ALA A 88 3.55 13.38 0.77
N LEU A 89 2.46 14.08 1.09
CA LEU A 89 1.94 14.23 2.44
C LEU A 89 0.46 13.85 2.48
N ALA A 90 0.10 12.92 3.37
CA ALA A 90 -1.27 12.74 3.78
C ALA A 90 -1.71 13.88 4.70
N GLU A 91 -3.02 14.04 4.88
CA GLU A 91 -3.57 15.06 5.78
C GLU A 91 -3.10 14.86 7.23
N LYS A 92 -2.93 13.60 7.64
CA LYS A 92 -2.35 13.26 8.94
C LYS A 92 -0.90 13.74 9.06
N ASP A 93 -0.07 13.50 8.03
CA ASP A 93 1.34 13.91 8.05
C ASP A 93 1.46 15.43 8.21
N LYS A 94 0.58 16.18 7.54
CA LYS A 94 0.49 17.65 7.68
C LYS A 94 0.18 18.10 9.11
N GLN A 95 -0.70 17.39 9.81
CA GLN A 95 -1.02 17.65 11.21
C GLN A 95 0.16 17.28 12.14
N ASP A 96 0.80 16.14 11.87
CA ASP A 96 1.96 15.67 12.63
C ASP A 96 3.17 16.62 12.47
N LEU A 97 3.34 17.25 11.28
CA LEU A 97 4.34 18.30 11.04
C LEU A 97 4.09 19.54 11.90
N ILE A 98 2.85 20.04 11.94
CA ILE A 98 2.47 21.19 12.77
C ILE A 98 2.74 20.88 14.24
N PHE A 99 2.31 19.72 14.70
CA PHE A 99 2.57 19.25 16.05
C PHE A 99 4.07 19.17 16.35
N GLY A 100 4.88 18.64 15.44
CA GLY A 100 6.34 18.59 15.55
C GLY A 100 6.96 19.98 15.74
N CYS A 101 6.48 20.99 14.99
CA CYS A 101 6.90 22.38 15.16
C CYS A 101 6.54 22.92 16.55
N GLU A 102 5.32 22.66 17.04
CA GLU A 102 4.88 23.06 18.38
C GLU A 102 5.74 22.42 19.48
N GLN A 103 6.24 21.20 19.27
CA GLN A 103 7.14 20.50 20.19
C GLN A 103 8.61 20.88 20.02
N GLY A 104 8.97 21.65 18.99
CA GLY A 104 10.35 22.07 18.72
C GLY A 104 11.27 20.94 18.26
N VAL A 105 10.77 20.00 17.44
CA VAL A 105 11.60 18.91 16.90
C VAL A 105 12.66 19.43 15.93
N ASP A 106 13.89 18.89 16.00
CA ASP A 106 15.00 19.34 15.15
C ASP A 106 14.99 18.71 13.74
N PHE A 107 14.40 17.52 13.62
CA PHE A 107 14.44 16.73 12.38
C PHE A 107 13.10 16.05 12.10
N VAL A 108 12.74 16.01 10.82
CA VAL A 108 11.60 15.25 10.29
C VAL A 108 12.12 14.20 9.32
N ALA A 109 11.85 12.92 9.62
CA ALA A 109 12.09 11.82 8.70
C ALA A 109 10.84 11.61 7.82
N ALA A 110 10.81 12.27 6.65
CA ALA A 110 9.70 12.14 5.72
C ALA A 110 9.80 10.81 4.94
N SER A 111 8.79 9.96 5.10
CA SER A 111 8.75 8.64 4.49
C SER A 111 8.30 8.71 3.02
N PHE A 112 8.75 7.78 2.19
CA PHE A 112 8.30 7.60 0.79
C PHE A 112 8.46 8.81 -0.13
N ILE A 113 9.46 9.66 0.10
CA ILE A 113 9.84 10.74 -0.82
C ILE A 113 10.34 10.16 -2.15
N ARG A 114 9.74 10.58 -3.28
CA ARG A 114 10.02 10.03 -4.62
C ARG A 114 10.61 11.07 -5.57
N LYS A 115 10.29 12.36 -5.39
CA LYS A 115 10.70 13.43 -6.30
C LYS A 115 11.01 14.72 -5.56
N ARG A 116 11.76 15.60 -6.22
CA ARG A 116 12.13 16.93 -5.67
C ARG A 116 10.92 17.73 -5.19
N SER A 117 9.80 17.67 -5.90
CA SER A 117 8.60 18.43 -5.54
C SER A 117 8.02 17.99 -4.19
N ASP A 118 8.20 16.73 -3.78
CA ASP A 118 7.70 16.23 -2.49
C ASP A 118 8.40 16.93 -1.32
N VAL A 119 9.71 17.15 -1.44
CA VAL A 119 10.50 17.90 -0.44
C VAL A 119 10.12 19.37 -0.43
N ILE A 120 9.80 19.95 -1.59
CA ILE A 120 9.34 21.34 -1.69
C ILE A 120 7.98 21.47 -0.99
N GLU A 121 7.04 20.57 -1.25
CA GLU A 121 5.71 20.56 -0.63
C GLU A 121 5.79 20.51 0.90
N ILE A 122 6.67 19.68 1.47
CA ILE A 122 6.90 19.63 2.92
C ILE A 122 7.42 20.96 3.44
N ARG A 123 8.39 21.57 2.76
CA ARG A 123 8.99 22.84 3.17
C ARG A 123 8.04 24.02 3.04
N GLU A 124 7.09 23.97 2.10
CA GLU A 124 6.06 25.00 1.93
C GLU A 124 4.93 24.87 2.97
N HIS A 125 4.76 23.68 3.56
CA HIS A 125 3.78 23.42 4.61
C HIS A 125 4.27 23.78 6.02
N LEU A 126 5.59 23.84 6.23
CA LEU A 126 6.25 24.29 7.46
C LEU A 126 6.33 25.83 7.52
#